data_AF-A6H5A4-F1
#
_entry.id   AF-A6H5A4-F1
#
_cell.length_a   1.000
_cell.length_b   1.000
_cell.length_c   1.000
_cell.angle_alpha   90.00
_cell.angle_beta   90.00
_cell.angle_gamma   90.00
#
_symmetry.space_group_name_H-M   'P 1'
#
loop_
_entity.id
_entity.type
_entity.pdbx_description
1 polymer ?
#
loop_
_entity_poly.entity_id
_entity_poly.type
_entity_poly.pdbx_seq_one_letter_code
_entity_poly.pdbx_strand_id
1 'polypeptide(L)'
;MILIVVFGQSSFTVASIFEGIFWFLLPATLIVINDIAAYIFGFFFGKTPLIKLSPKKTWEGFIGASVTTIISAFMLADIMGHSQWLTCPRKDLSTGWLHCDPGPLFKPESYSLPGWIPHWFPWKEVSILPVQWHALCLGLFASIIAPFGGFFASGFKRAFKIKDFGDSIPGHGGITDRMDCQMVMAVFAYIYHQS
;
A
#
# COMPACT_ATOMS: atom_id res chain seq x y z
N MET A 1 5.36 -14.74 -20.96
CA MET A 1 5.69 -14.17 -19.63
C MET A 1 5.36 -12.69 -19.54
N ILE A 2 5.91 -11.82 -20.41
CA ILE A 2 5.62 -10.36 -20.39
C ILE A 2 4.12 -10.06 -20.56
N LEU A 3 3.43 -10.72 -21.49
CA LEU A 3 1.98 -10.58 -21.66
C LEU A 3 1.19 -10.92 -20.40
N ILE A 4 1.52 -12.02 -19.70
CA ILE A 4 0.82 -12.43 -18.48
C ILE A 4 1.09 -11.44 -17.34
N VAL A 5 2.33 -10.97 -17.22
CA VAL A 5 2.74 -10.00 -16.19
C VAL A 5 2.03 -8.67 -16.39
N VAL A 6 2.01 -8.13 -17.62
CA VAL A 6 1.45 -6.81 -17.91
C VAL A 6 -0.08 -6.84 -17.99
N PHE A 7 -0.67 -7.78 -18.75
CA PHE A 7 -2.12 -7.84 -18.92
C PHE A 7 -2.82 -8.45 -17.70
N GLY A 8 -2.18 -9.39 -17.01
CA GLY A 8 -2.73 -9.94 -15.77
C GLY A 8 -2.77 -8.87 -14.68
N GLN A 9 -1.68 -8.14 -14.47
CA GLN A 9 -1.63 -7.06 -13.48
C GLN A 9 -2.63 -5.95 -13.79
N SER A 10 -2.73 -5.50 -15.04
CA SER A 10 -3.70 -4.46 -15.40
C SER A 10 -5.13 -4.92 -15.19
N SER A 11 -5.44 -6.18 -15.51
CA SER A 11 -6.77 -6.78 -15.26
C SER A 11 -7.14 -6.77 -13.78
N PHE A 12 -6.25 -7.24 -12.88
CA PHE A 12 -6.51 -7.21 -11.44
C PHE A 12 -6.65 -5.78 -10.89
N THR A 13 -5.85 -4.85 -11.41
CA THR A 13 -5.91 -3.44 -10.98
C THR A 13 -7.23 -2.81 -11.39
N VAL A 14 -7.68 -3.04 -12.63
CA VAL A 14 -8.95 -2.55 -13.13
C VAL A 14 -10.12 -3.18 -12.37
N ALA A 15 -10.06 -4.48 -12.10
CA ALA A 15 -11.07 -5.16 -11.30
C ALA A 15 -11.19 -4.56 -9.88
N SER A 16 -10.06 -4.32 -9.20
CA SER A 16 -10.04 -3.63 -7.90
C SER A 16 -10.63 -2.22 -7.95
N ILE A 17 -10.39 -1.46 -9.03
CA ILE A 17 -10.94 -0.10 -9.20
C ILE A 17 -12.47 -0.13 -9.31
N PHE A 18 -13.05 -1.14 -9.98
CA PHE A 18 -14.50 -1.25 -10.13
C PHE A 18 -15.22 -1.59 -8.82
N GLU A 19 -14.62 -2.41 -7.95
CA GLU A 19 -15.14 -2.68 -6.60
C GLU A 19 -15.08 -1.45 -5.68
N GLY A 20 -14.11 -0.57 -5.93
CA GLY A 20 -14.00 0.74 -5.29
C GLY A 20 -12.58 1.28 -5.44
N ILE A 21 -12.46 2.56 -5.78
CA ILE A 21 -11.15 3.21 -5.97
C ILE A 21 -10.29 3.11 -4.70
N PHE A 22 -10.92 3.04 -3.53
CA PHE A 22 -10.28 2.78 -2.25
C PHE A 22 -9.35 1.55 -2.28
N TRP A 23 -9.80 0.42 -2.83
CA TRP A 23 -9.05 -0.84 -2.86
C TRP A 23 -7.84 -0.82 -3.79
N PHE A 24 -7.78 0.15 -4.68
CA PHE A 24 -6.60 0.43 -5.49
C PHE A 24 -5.70 1.49 -4.85
N LEU A 25 -6.29 2.62 -4.45
CA LEU A 25 -5.56 3.82 -4.03
C LEU A 25 -4.88 3.63 -2.67
N LEU A 26 -5.54 3.00 -1.71
CA LEU A 26 -4.95 2.78 -0.38
C LEU A 26 -3.71 1.87 -0.48
N PRO A 27 -3.76 0.65 -1.04
CA PRO A 27 -2.56 -0.18 -1.24
C PRO A 27 -1.43 0.52 -2.01
N ALA A 28 -1.77 1.26 -3.06
CA ALA A 28 -0.78 1.95 -3.87
C ALA A 28 -0.05 3.04 -3.09
N THR A 29 -0.79 3.85 -2.30
CA THR A 29 -0.20 4.89 -1.44
C THR A 29 0.63 4.30 -0.31
N LEU A 30 0.25 3.15 0.25
CA LEU A 30 1.04 2.48 1.30
C LEU A 30 2.42 2.04 0.81
N ILE A 31 2.54 1.53 -0.41
CA ILE A 31 3.85 1.21 -0.99
C ILE A 31 4.69 2.49 -1.15
N VAL A 32 4.09 3.56 -1.65
CA VAL A 32 4.81 4.83 -1.85
C VAL A 32 5.31 5.37 -0.51
N ILE A 33 4.48 5.32 0.54
CA ILE A 33 4.86 5.71 1.89
C ILE A 33 5.97 4.80 2.42
N ASN A 34 5.87 3.49 2.20
CA ASN A 34 6.88 2.54 2.64
C ASN A 34 8.25 2.81 1.98
N ASP A 35 8.29 3.07 0.67
CA ASP A 35 9.53 3.38 -0.04
C ASP A 35 10.14 4.71 0.43
N ILE A 36 9.31 5.75 0.62
CA ILE A 36 9.76 7.05 1.14
C ILE A 36 10.29 6.91 2.57
N ALA A 37 9.56 6.20 3.44
CA ALA A 37 9.97 5.97 4.82
C ALA A 37 11.26 5.14 4.87
N ALA A 38 11.39 4.09 4.06
CA ALA A 38 12.60 3.27 3.98
C ALA A 38 13.82 4.11 3.57
N TYR A 39 13.62 5.05 2.63
CA TYR A 39 14.67 5.99 2.25
C TYR A 39 15.04 6.95 3.39
N ILE A 40 14.05 7.57 4.05
CA ILE A 40 14.28 8.51 5.14
C ILE A 40 14.99 7.83 6.32
N PHE A 41 14.44 6.74 6.83
CA PHE A 41 15.04 6.01 7.96
C PHE A 41 16.38 5.36 7.57
N GLY A 42 16.50 4.90 6.32
CA GLY A 42 17.76 4.39 5.79
C GLY A 42 18.84 5.46 5.70
N PHE A 43 18.50 6.69 5.35
CA PHE A 43 19.45 7.81 5.29
C PHE A 43 19.92 8.25 6.68
N PHE A 44 19.02 8.36 7.66
CA PHE A 44 19.37 8.84 9.00
C PHE A 44 19.99 7.77 9.91
N PHE A 45 19.51 6.53 9.83
CA PHE A 45 19.86 5.46 10.78
C PHE A 45 20.51 4.24 10.12
N GLY A 46 20.64 4.22 8.80
CA GLY A 46 21.14 3.07 8.06
C GLY A 46 22.62 2.77 8.34
N LYS A 47 22.88 1.63 8.96
CA LYS A 47 24.23 1.13 9.24
C LYS A 47 24.44 -0.27 8.68
N THR A 48 23.41 -1.12 8.73
CA THR A 48 23.52 -2.53 8.37
C THR A 48 22.82 -2.81 7.03
N PRO A 49 23.57 -3.24 5.98
CA PRO A 49 22.96 -3.54 4.69
C PRO A 49 22.09 -4.79 4.77
N LEU A 50 20.91 -4.73 4.16
CA LEU A 50 19.91 -5.81 4.16
C LEU A 50 20.32 -6.96 3.22
N ILE A 51 20.82 -6.62 2.01
CA ILE A 51 21.18 -7.59 0.96
C ILE A 51 22.49 -7.14 0.31
N LYS A 52 23.45 -8.06 0.13
CA LYS A 52 24.75 -7.77 -0.52
C LYS A 52 24.61 -7.22 -1.95
N LEU A 53 23.57 -7.64 -2.67
CA LEU A 53 23.23 -7.16 -4.01
C LEU A 53 22.82 -5.68 -4.04
N SER A 54 22.28 -5.15 -2.94
CA SER A 54 21.79 -3.75 -2.86
C SER A 54 22.32 -3.09 -1.59
N PRO A 55 23.58 -2.62 -1.60
CA PRO A 55 24.25 -2.11 -0.40
C PRO A 55 23.61 -0.84 0.18
N LYS A 56 22.76 -0.16 -0.60
CA LYS A 56 22.05 1.06 -0.17
C LYS A 56 20.80 0.76 0.65
N LYS A 57 20.29 -0.47 0.65
CA LYS A 57 19.10 -0.85 1.41
C LYS A 57 19.52 -1.41 2.77
N THR A 58 18.98 -0.87 3.85
CA THR A 58 19.40 -1.17 5.22
C THR A 58 18.29 -1.82 6.04
N TRP A 59 18.66 -2.59 7.07
CA TRP A 59 17.70 -3.19 8.00
C TRP A 59 16.96 -2.13 8.82
N GLU A 60 17.67 -1.07 9.25
CA GLU A 60 17.07 0.00 10.04
C GLU A 60 16.02 0.78 9.21
N GLY A 61 16.31 1.01 7.93
CA GLY A 61 15.35 1.61 6.99
C GLY A 61 14.12 0.74 6.80
N PHE A 62 14.29 -0.59 6.65
CA PHE A 62 13.19 -1.53 6.48
C PHE A 62 12.27 -1.58 7.71
N ILE A 63 12.83 -1.62 8.92
CA ILE A 63 12.05 -1.64 10.16
C ILE A 63 11.35 -0.30 10.41
N GLY A 64 12.04 0.83 10.16
CA GLY A 64 11.41 2.16 10.28
C GLY A 64 10.26 2.34 9.30
N ALA A 65 10.41 1.84 8.07
CA ALA A 65 9.38 1.85 7.06
C ALA A 65 8.16 1.01 7.44
N SER A 66 8.36 -0.18 8.02
CA SER A 66 7.24 -1.05 8.39
C SER A 66 6.37 -0.43 9.47
N VAL A 67 6.98 0.12 10.53
CA VAL A 67 6.25 0.81 11.60
C VAL A 67 5.49 2.02 11.04
N THR A 68 6.14 2.82 10.21
CA THR A 68 5.52 4.02 9.61
C THR A 68 4.36 3.66 8.69
N THR A 69 4.49 2.59 7.91
CA THR A 69 3.46 2.14 6.97
C THR A 69 2.23 1.61 7.70
N ILE A 70 2.41 0.86 8.80
CA ILE A 70 1.30 0.36 9.61
C ILE A 70 0.50 1.51 10.22
N ILE A 71 1.18 2.51 10.80
CA ILE A 71 0.53 3.70 11.36
C ILE A 71 -0.21 4.47 10.26
N SER A 72 0.46 4.68 9.12
CA SER A 72 -0.14 5.37 7.97
C SER A 72 -1.34 4.63 7.39
N ALA A 73 -1.33 3.29 7.40
CA ALA A 73 -2.47 2.48 6.94
C ALA A 73 -3.72 2.71 7.78
N PHE A 74 -3.57 2.73 9.11
CA PHE A 74 -4.68 3.01 10.01
C PHE A 74 -5.25 4.42 9.80
N MET A 75 -4.38 5.42 9.66
CA MET A 75 -4.77 6.82 9.47
C MET A 75 -5.40 7.10 8.09
N LEU A 76 -4.80 6.59 7.02
CA LEU A 76 -5.29 6.81 5.67
C LEU A 76 -6.62 6.09 5.41
N ALA A 77 -6.81 4.91 5.99
CA ALA A 77 -8.07 4.19 5.87
C ALA A 77 -9.24 4.97 6.49
N ASP A 78 -9.01 5.67 7.60
CA ASP A 78 -10.00 6.56 8.19
C ASP A 78 -10.32 7.74 7.27
N ILE A 79 -9.30 8.46 6.81
CA ILE A 79 -9.47 9.65 5.94
C ILE A 79 -10.17 9.28 4.63
N MET A 80 -9.73 8.21 3.98
CA MET A 80 -10.25 7.78 2.68
C MET A 80 -11.62 7.11 2.81
N GLY A 81 -11.90 6.43 3.93
CA GLY A 81 -13.17 5.74 4.20
C GLY A 81 -14.36 6.69 4.34
N HIS A 82 -14.14 7.94 4.74
CA HIS A 82 -15.19 8.97 4.80
C HIS A 82 -15.62 9.50 3.43
N SER A 83 -14.82 9.28 2.38
CA SER A 83 -15.09 9.83 1.05
C SER A 83 -15.89 8.86 0.19
N GLN A 84 -17.19 9.13 0.00
CA GLN A 84 -18.08 8.30 -0.82
C GLN A 84 -17.57 8.06 -2.25
N TRP A 85 -16.86 9.04 -2.82
CA TRP A 85 -16.29 8.93 -4.17
C TRP A 85 -15.24 7.81 -4.30
N LEU A 86 -14.55 7.48 -3.20
CA LEU A 86 -13.52 6.43 -3.14
C LEU A 86 -14.10 5.06 -2.78
N THR A 87 -15.11 5.03 -1.91
CA THR A 87 -15.67 3.79 -1.36
C THR A 87 -16.79 3.21 -2.20
N CYS A 88 -17.45 4.00 -3.05
CA CYS A 88 -18.53 3.53 -3.89
C CYS A 88 -18.02 2.67 -5.07
N PRO A 89 -18.60 1.48 -5.30
CA PRO A 89 -18.30 0.67 -6.48
C PRO A 89 -18.78 1.39 -7.75
N ARG A 90 -18.05 1.20 -8.86
CA ARG A 90 -18.39 1.80 -10.16
C ARG A 90 -18.70 0.73 -11.19
N LYS A 91 -19.64 1.05 -12.08
CA LYS A 91 -19.93 0.27 -13.29
C LYS A 91 -19.36 0.90 -14.56
N ASP A 92 -19.17 2.22 -14.52
CA ASP A 92 -18.65 3.02 -15.64
C ASP A 92 -17.56 3.99 -15.16
N LEU A 93 -16.63 4.35 -16.05
CA LEU A 93 -15.59 5.37 -15.80
C LEU A 93 -16.12 6.82 -15.80
N SER A 94 -17.42 7.02 -15.58
CA SER A 94 -18.00 8.37 -15.50
C SER A 94 -17.46 9.09 -14.27
N THR A 95 -17.03 10.35 -14.43
CA THR A 95 -16.43 11.18 -13.38
C THR A 95 -17.45 11.89 -12.48
N GLY A 96 -18.75 11.58 -12.64
CA GLY A 96 -19.82 12.19 -11.86
C GLY A 96 -19.72 11.92 -10.35
N TRP A 97 -20.37 12.78 -9.58
CA TRP A 97 -20.61 12.57 -8.14
C TRP A 97 -21.48 11.32 -7.96
N LEU A 98 -21.00 10.37 -7.17
CA LEU A 98 -21.73 9.16 -6.83
C LEU A 98 -22.27 9.28 -5.40
N HIS A 99 -23.56 9.01 -5.24
CA HIS A 99 -24.15 8.70 -3.94
C HIS A 99 -24.54 7.23 -3.95
N CYS A 100 -23.87 6.46 -3.09
CA CYS A 100 -24.20 5.08 -2.80
C CYS A 100 -24.17 4.87 -1.28
N ASP A 101 -24.74 3.76 -0.81
CA ASP A 101 -24.49 3.28 0.55
C ASP A 101 -23.14 2.56 0.56
N PRO A 102 -22.07 3.14 1.14
CA PRO A 102 -20.80 2.45 1.23
C PRO A 102 -21.01 1.26 2.17
N GLY A 103 -20.62 0.06 1.72
CA GLY A 103 -20.91 -1.19 2.42
C GLY A 103 -20.52 -1.19 3.91
N PRO A 104 -20.91 -2.23 4.67
CA PRO A 104 -20.76 -2.25 6.14
C PRO A 104 -19.34 -1.97 6.63
N LEU A 105 -18.31 -2.27 5.82
CA LEU A 105 -16.90 -2.01 6.11
C LEU A 105 -16.56 -0.52 6.36
N PHE A 106 -17.34 0.39 5.76
CA PHE A 106 -17.11 1.83 5.82
C PHE A 106 -18.07 2.56 6.77
N LYS A 107 -18.92 1.82 7.49
CA LYS A 107 -19.80 2.39 8.51
C LYS A 107 -19.05 2.40 9.85
N PRO A 108 -18.98 3.56 10.54
CA PRO A 108 -18.25 3.66 11.80
C PRO A 108 -18.95 2.82 12.88
N GLU A 109 -18.18 1.97 13.55
CA GLU A 109 -18.61 1.26 14.76
C GLU A 109 -18.03 1.97 15.98
N SER A 110 -18.87 2.23 16.99
CA SER A 110 -18.44 2.84 18.25
C SER A 110 -17.99 1.76 19.22
N TYR A 111 -16.70 1.79 19.57
CA TYR A 111 -16.14 0.94 20.61
C TYR A 111 -16.08 1.73 21.93
N SER A 112 -16.65 1.16 22.99
CA SER A 112 -16.50 1.70 24.34
C SER A 112 -15.11 1.38 24.86
N LEU A 113 -14.43 2.40 25.37
CA LEU A 113 -13.07 2.25 25.87
C LEU A 113 -13.06 1.36 27.13
N PRO A 114 -12.15 0.36 27.23
CA PRO A 114 -12.18 -0.52 28.40
C PRO A 114 -11.77 0.24 29.68
N GLY A 115 -12.15 -0.27 30.85
CA GLY A 115 -12.03 0.45 32.13
C GLY A 115 -10.59 0.70 32.65
N TRP A 116 -9.57 0.20 31.95
CA TRP A 116 -8.14 0.49 32.18
C TRP A 116 -7.66 1.87 31.70
N ILE A 117 -8.49 2.61 30.94
CA ILE A 117 -8.10 3.93 30.41
C ILE A 117 -8.28 4.97 31.50
N PRO A 118 -7.24 5.77 31.81
CA PRO A 118 -7.30 6.74 32.88
C PRO A 118 -8.41 7.76 32.62
N HIS A 119 -9.15 8.12 33.67
CA HIS A 119 -10.25 9.11 33.67
C HIS A 119 -9.87 10.49 33.09
N TRP A 120 -8.58 10.78 32.90
CA TRP A 120 -8.08 12.01 32.29
C TRP A 120 -8.17 12.03 30.76
N PHE A 121 -8.49 10.90 30.12
CA PHE A 121 -8.70 10.84 28.68
C PHE A 121 -10.13 11.30 28.33
N PRO A 122 -10.32 12.38 27.52
CA PRO A 122 -11.64 12.98 27.32
C PRO A 122 -12.56 12.21 26.38
N TRP A 123 -12.05 11.20 25.69
CA TRP A 123 -12.79 10.38 24.73
C TRP A 123 -13.30 9.16 25.49
N LYS A 124 -14.63 8.92 25.50
CA LYS A 124 -15.26 7.71 26.08
C LYS A 124 -15.63 6.68 25.02
N GLU A 125 -15.79 7.14 23.79
CA GLU A 125 -16.14 6.35 22.61
C GLU A 125 -15.12 6.67 21.51
N VAL A 126 -14.67 5.63 20.81
CA VAL A 126 -13.84 5.78 19.62
C VAL A 126 -14.61 5.18 18.45
N SER A 127 -14.85 6.01 17.43
CA SER A 127 -15.40 5.57 16.16
C SER A 127 -14.29 4.96 15.34
N ILE A 128 -14.35 3.66 15.10
CA ILE A 128 -13.40 2.91 14.29
C ILE A 128 -14.16 2.36 13.09
N LEU A 129 -13.64 2.59 11.89
CA LEU A 129 -14.20 1.95 10.70
C LEU A 129 -13.65 0.51 10.62
N PRO A 130 -14.50 -0.51 10.39
CA PRO A 130 -14.02 -1.89 10.21
C PRO A 130 -12.94 -2.03 9.13
N VAL A 131 -12.97 -1.18 8.09
CA VAL A 131 -11.94 -1.14 7.04
C VAL A 131 -10.53 -0.83 7.55
N GLN A 132 -10.37 -0.19 8.71
CA GLN A 132 -9.06 0.09 9.29
C GLN A 132 -8.31 -1.19 9.66
N TRP A 133 -9.03 -2.25 10.08
CA TRP A 133 -8.43 -3.56 10.34
C TRP A 133 -7.89 -4.19 9.05
N HIS A 134 -8.64 -4.09 7.96
CA HIS A 134 -8.20 -4.52 6.64
C HIS A 134 -6.98 -3.71 6.15
N ALA A 135 -6.96 -2.40 6.43
CA ALA A 135 -5.83 -1.55 6.10
C ALA A 135 -4.55 -1.96 6.85
N LEU A 136 -4.64 -2.38 8.11
CA LEU A 136 -3.48 -2.92 8.85
C LEU A 136 -2.94 -4.19 8.19
N CYS A 137 -3.79 -5.11 7.75
CA CYS A 137 -3.38 -6.30 7.00
C CYS A 137 -2.69 -5.91 5.67
N LEU A 138 -3.26 -4.97 4.93
CA LEU A 138 -2.67 -4.44 3.70
C LEU A 138 -1.33 -3.73 3.96
N GLY A 139 -1.21 -2.96 5.05
CA GLY A 139 0.01 -2.27 5.43
C GLY A 139 1.13 -3.21 5.89
N LEU A 140 0.78 -4.29 6.60
CA LEU A 140 1.72 -5.37 6.92
C LEU A 140 2.24 -6.05 5.66
N PHE A 141 1.35 -6.36 4.72
CA PHE A 141 1.76 -6.94 3.45
C PHE A 141 2.63 -5.99 2.62
N ALA A 142 2.23 -4.71 2.54
CA ALA A 142 2.93 -3.67 1.79
C ALA A 142 4.34 -3.38 2.33
N SER A 143 4.56 -3.54 3.63
CA SER A 143 5.87 -3.30 4.26
C SER A 143 6.76 -4.53 4.30
N ILE A 144 6.19 -5.72 4.50
CA ILE A 144 6.97 -6.94 4.66
C ILE A 144 7.18 -7.65 3.32
N ILE A 145 6.09 -7.92 2.59
CA ILE A 145 6.11 -8.83 1.43
C ILE A 145 6.31 -8.06 0.13
N ALA A 146 5.60 -6.95 -0.08
CA ALA A 146 5.66 -6.21 -1.34
C ALA A 146 7.09 -5.74 -1.74
N PRO A 147 7.98 -5.30 -0.82
CA PRO A 147 9.33 -4.86 -1.18
C PRO A 147 10.20 -5.98 -1.79
N PHE A 148 9.84 -7.25 -1.55
CA PHE A 148 10.50 -8.38 -2.21
C PHE A 148 10.29 -8.42 -3.71
N GLY A 149 9.19 -7.87 -4.24
CA GLY A 149 9.02 -7.66 -5.68
C GLY A 149 10.14 -6.79 -6.25
N GLY A 150 10.43 -5.66 -5.61
CA GLY A 150 11.52 -4.77 -6.00
C GLY A 150 12.92 -5.37 -5.79
N PHE A 151 13.11 -6.22 -4.76
CA PHE A 151 14.36 -6.97 -4.59
C PHE A 151 14.58 -7.98 -5.71
N PHE A 152 13.53 -8.72 -6.09
CA PHE A 152 13.58 -9.70 -7.18
C PHE A 152 13.88 -9.02 -8.53
N ALA A 153 13.19 -7.92 -8.83
CA ALA A 153 13.44 -7.14 -10.04
C ALA A 153 14.88 -6.59 -10.06
N SER A 154 15.37 -6.08 -8.93
CA SER A 154 16.78 -5.67 -8.79
C SER A 154 17.75 -6.85 -9.00
N GLY A 155 17.43 -8.04 -8.48
CA GLY A 155 18.09 -9.31 -8.73
C GLY A 155 18.27 -9.61 -10.22
N PHE A 156 17.14 -9.63 -10.92
CA PHE A 156 17.06 -9.90 -12.34
C PHE A 156 17.92 -8.91 -13.14
N LYS A 157 17.81 -7.61 -12.86
CA LYS A 157 18.62 -6.57 -13.54
C LYS A 157 20.12 -6.84 -13.41
N ARG A 158 20.59 -7.21 -12.22
CA ARG A 158 22.02 -7.50 -11.99
C ARG A 158 22.49 -8.77 -12.71
N ALA A 159 21.63 -9.78 -12.85
CA ALA A 159 21.96 -11.00 -13.61
C ALA A 159 22.26 -10.70 -15.09
N PHE A 160 21.53 -9.75 -15.69
CA PHE A 160 21.75 -9.31 -17.08
C PHE A 160 22.75 -8.15 -17.21
N LYS A 161 23.44 -7.77 -16.12
CA LYS A 161 24.37 -6.63 -16.06
C LYS A 161 23.73 -5.29 -16.50
N ILE A 162 22.41 -5.17 -16.38
CA ILE A 162 21.67 -3.93 -16.59
C ILE A 162 21.37 -3.26 -15.24
N LYS A 163 21.19 -1.93 -15.25
CA LYS A 163 20.88 -1.17 -14.04
C LYS A 163 19.38 -0.89 -13.90
N ASP A 164 18.78 -0.48 -15.00
CA ASP A 164 17.40 -0.03 -15.14
C ASP A 164 16.80 -0.76 -16.35
N PHE A 165 15.49 -1.07 -16.33
CA PHE A 165 14.86 -1.80 -17.45
C PHE A 165 14.68 -0.94 -18.71
N GLY A 166 14.79 0.38 -18.57
CA GLY A 166 14.75 1.35 -19.65
C GLY A 166 14.85 2.78 -19.12
N ASP A 167 14.83 3.75 -20.02
CA ASP A 167 14.94 5.18 -19.71
C ASP A 167 13.62 5.91 -20.05
N SER A 168 12.51 5.43 -19.50
CA SER A 168 11.18 5.98 -19.78
C SER A 168 11.01 7.42 -19.26
N ILE A 169 11.67 7.76 -18.14
CA ILE A 169 11.63 9.11 -17.56
C ILE A 169 13.07 9.64 -17.47
N PRO A 170 13.41 10.74 -18.15
CA PRO A 170 14.76 11.28 -18.16
C PRO A 170 15.24 11.58 -16.73
N GLY A 171 16.34 10.95 -16.33
CA GLY A 171 16.95 11.09 -15.00
C GLY A 171 16.29 10.29 -13.87
N HIS A 172 15.18 9.57 -14.10
CA HIS A 172 14.43 8.85 -13.06
C HIS A 172 14.33 7.32 -13.28
N GLY A 173 14.81 6.82 -14.42
CA GLY A 173 14.84 5.40 -14.79
C GLY A 173 13.59 4.96 -15.55
N GLY A 174 13.32 3.65 -15.52
CA GLY A 174 12.19 3.03 -16.22
C GLY A 174 10.91 3.08 -15.41
N ILE A 175 9.76 3.16 -16.09
CA ILE A 175 8.44 3.03 -15.43
C ILE A 175 8.30 1.66 -14.78
N THR A 176 8.81 0.61 -15.43
CA THR A 176 8.79 -0.75 -14.89
C THR A 176 9.46 -0.83 -13.52
N ASP A 177 10.60 -0.16 -13.34
CA ASP A 177 11.34 -0.14 -12.07
C ASP A 177 10.55 0.46 -10.89
N ARG A 178 9.48 1.21 -11.17
CA ARG A 178 8.58 1.82 -10.18
C ARG A 178 7.34 0.96 -9.89
N MET A 179 7.00 0.05 -10.80
CA MET A 179 5.78 -0.76 -10.72
C MET A 179 6.03 -2.17 -10.16
N ASP A 180 7.28 -2.56 -9.91
CA ASP A 180 7.66 -3.89 -9.44
C ASP A 180 6.97 -4.28 -8.11
N CYS A 181 6.95 -3.38 -7.13
CA CYS A 181 6.27 -3.60 -5.85
C CYS A 181 4.75 -3.46 -5.97
N GLN A 182 4.28 -2.53 -6.83
CA GLN A 182 2.87 -2.26 -7.07
C GLN A 182 2.16 -3.48 -7.68
N MET A 183 2.84 -4.23 -8.54
CA MET A 183 2.31 -5.45 -9.12
C MET A 183 1.94 -6.49 -8.05
N VAL A 184 2.86 -6.78 -7.12
CA VAL A 184 2.64 -7.78 -6.06
C VAL A 184 1.49 -7.35 -5.15
N MET A 185 1.41 -6.06 -4.85
CA MET A 185 0.37 -5.51 -4.00
C MET A 185 -1.01 -5.49 -4.69
N ALA A 186 -1.09 -5.16 -5.98
CA ALA A 186 -2.36 -5.13 -6.70
C ALA A 186 -3.02 -6.52 -6.76
N VAL A 187 -2.22 -7.57 -6.99
CA VAL A 187 -2.70 -8.97 -6.96
C VAL A 187 -3.19 -9.34 -5.56
N PHE A 188 -2.41 -9.01 -4.52
CA PHE A 188 -2.79 -9.30 -3.14
C PHE A 188 -4.07 -8.56 -2.73
N ALA A 189 -4.17 -7.26 -3.02
CA ALA A 189 -5.34 -6.45 -2.68
C ALA A 189 -6.62 -6.99 -3.32
N TYR A 190 -6.55 -7.42 -4.58
CA TYR A 190 -7.68 -8.03 -5.27
C TYR A 190 -8.10 -9.36 -4.62
N ILE A 191 -7.15 -10.27 -4.39
CA ILE A 191 -7.45 -11.58 -3.79
C ILE A 191 -7.97 -11.41 -2.35
N TYR A 192 -7.37 -10.51 -1.59
CA TYR A 192 -7.76 -10.20 -0.21
C TYR A 192 -9.16 -9.60 -0.11
N HIS A 193 -9.58 -8.82 -1.11
CA HIS A 193 -10.93 -8.29 -1.14
C HIS A 193 -11.99 -9.37 -1.46
N GLN A 194 -11.60 -10.38 -2.25
CA GLN A 194 -12.48 -11.48 -2.67
C GLN A 194 -12.56 -12.63 -1.65
N SER A 195 -11.68 -12.66 -0.65
CA SER A 195 -11.65 -13.67 0.42
C SER A 195 -12.55 -13.32 1.59
#